data_AF-A0A1M7E9B6-F1
#
_entry.id   AF-A0A1M7E9B6-F1
#
_cell.length_a   1.000
_cell.length_b   1.000
_cell.length_c   1.000
_cell.angle_alpha   90.00
_cell.angle_beta   90.00
_cell.angle_gamma   90.00
#
_symmetry.space_group_name_H-M   'P 1'
#
loop_
_entity.id
_entity.type
_entity.pdbx_description
1 polymer ?
#
loop_
_entity_poly.entity_id
_entity_poly.type
_entity_poly.pdbx_seq_one_letter_code
_entity_poly.pdbx_strand_id
1 'polypeptide(L)'
;MQALQRLWSRLEEIAIAFLLAAMTLVTFSYVVFNNIYGVFYSLGDSLPFANDAMFAIGDSILYVAQEMTWSVALTKAMFGWLIFVGLAWGVRIGAHIGVDLLVRQFNPANQRLMAILALLICLGYCALMAYSSEQWVAVLYSV
;
A
#
# COMPACT_ATOMS: atom_id res chain seq x y z
N MET A 1 -17.09 30.61 13.15
CA MET A 1 -17.35 29.24 12.61
C MET A 1 -16.54 28.91 11.35
N GLN A 2 -16.34 29.85 10.42
CA GLN A 2 -15.56 29.62 9.18
C GLN A 2 -14.05 29.34 9.39
N ALA A 3 -13.44 29.78 10.50
CA ALA A 3 -12.03 29.51 10.80
C ALA A 3 -11.82 28.04 11.21
N LEU A 4 -12.73 27.47 11.99
CA LEU A 4 -12.67 26.09 12.45
C LEU A 4 -12.80 25.09 11.29
N GLN A 5 -13.71 25.36 10.36
CA GLN A 5 -13.90 24.55 9.15
C GLN A 5 -12.66 24.58 8.23
N ARG A 6 -12.03 25.74 8.08
CA ARG A 6 -10.79 25.88 7.29
C ARG A 6 -9.62 25.13 7.93
N LEU A 7 -9.48 25.21 9.26
CA LEU A 7 -8.46 24.46 9.97
C LEU A 7 -8.68 22.95 9.83
N TRP A 8 -9.91 22.49 10.02
CA TRP A 8 -10.28 21.08 9.88
C TRP A 8 -9.97 20.52 8.49
N SER A 9 -10.34 21.26 7.44
CA SER A 9 -10.05 20.86 6.06
C SER A 9 -8.54 20.73 5.78
N ARG A 10 -7.71 21.61 6.34
CA ARG A 10 -6.24 21.54 6.17
C ARG A 10 -5.64 20.38 6.96
N LEU A 11 -6.17 20.08 8.14
CA LEU A 11 -5.72 18.94 8.93
C LEU A 11 -6.03 17.62 8.22
N GLU A 12 -7.21 17.47 7.60
CA GLU A 12 -7.55 16.28 6.80
C GLU A 12 -6.55 16.10 5.64
N GLU A 13 -6.27 17.16 4.88
CA GLU A 13 -5.34 17.12 3.75
C GLU A 13 -3.90 16.80 4.18
N ILE A 14 -3.42 17.42 5.27
CA ILE A 14 -2.09 17.14 5.84
C ILE A 14 -2.03 15.70 6.36
N ALA A 15 -3.08 15.21 7.01
CA ALA A 15 -3.12 13.84 7.51
C ALA A 15 -3.02 12.82 6.36
N ILE A 16 -3.71 13.05 5.24
CA ILE A 16 -3.64 12.19 4.06
C ILE A 16 -2.24 12.22 3.45
N ALA A 17 -1.69 13.42 3.23
CA ALA A 17 -0.35 13.58 2.68
C ALA A 17 0.72 12.93 3.57
N PHE A 18 0.59 13.10 4.89
CA PHE A 18 1.46 12.49 5.88
C PHE A 18 1.36 10.96 5.86
N LEU A 19 0.14 10.40 5.89
CA LEU A 19 -0.07 8.96 5.85
C LEU A 19 0.49 8.34 4.56
N LEU A 20 0.27 8.99 3.42
CA LEU A 20 0.79 8.54 2.13
C LEU A 20 2.33 8.58 2.11
N ALA A 21 2.92 9.70 2.51
CA ALA A 21 4.37 9.89 2.50
C ALA A 21 5.09 8.96 3.49
N ALA A 22 4.54 8.79 4.69
CA ALA A 22 5.14 7.88 5.66
C ALA A 22 4.97 6.41 5.23
N MET A 23 3.85 6.03 4.60
CA MET A 23 3.67 4.68 4.06
C MET A 23 4.69 4.39 2.95
N THR A 24 4.91 5.33 2.02
CA THR A 24 5.91 5.17 0.95
C THR A 24 7.32 5.15 1.50
N LEU A 25 7.64 5.96 2.51
CA LEU A 25 8.95 5.96 3.15
C LEU A 25 9.24 4.63 3.86
N VAL A 26 8.29 4.11 4.63
CA VAL A 26 8.44 2.82 5.32
C VAL A 26 8.66 1.68 4.33
N THR A 27 7.86 1.63 3.27
CA THR A 27 7.97 0.60 2.23
C THR A 27 9.25 0.73 1.43
N PHE A 28 9.66 1.94 1.07
CA PHE A 28 10.94 2.21 0.43
C PHE A 28 12.11 1.73 1.29
N SER A 29 12.16 2.12 2.56
CA SER A 29 13.22 1.68 3.49
C SER A 29 13.26 0.16 3.62
N TYR A 30 12.11 -0.49 3.74
CA TYR A 30 12.02 -1.95 3.79
C TYR A 30 12.61 -2.60 2.54
N VAL A 31 12.25 -2.12 1.34
CA VAL A 31 12.77 -2.65 0.06
C VAL A 31 14.27 -2.40 -0.08
N VAL A 32 14.74 -1.21 0.29
CA VAL A 32 16.15 -0.81 0.29
C VAL A 32 16.97 -1.76 1.15
N PHE A 33 16.61 -1.92 2.42
CA PHE A 33 17.37 -2.81 3.30
C PHE A 33 17.31 -4.27 2.85
N ASN A 34 16.15 -4.76 2.35
CA ASN A 34 16.02 -6.13 1.90
C ASN A 34 16.78 -6.46 0.59
N ASN A 35 17.08 -5.47 -0.23
CA ASN A 35 17.82 -5.69 -1.49
C ASN A 35 19.30 -5.32 -1.38
N ILE A 36 19.65 -4.37 -0.51
CA ILE A 36 21.00 -3.84 -0.45
C ILE A 36 21.99 -4.83 0.16
N TYR A 37 21.62 -5.61 1.19
CA TYR A 37 22.58 -6.56 1.79
C TYR A 37 23.12 -7.56 0.75
N GLY A 38 22.27 -8.02 -0.18
CA GLY A 38 22.67 -8.95 -1.25
C GLY A 38 23.71 -8.37 -2.20
N VAL A 39 23.64 -7.06 -2.47
CA VAL A 39 24.65 -6.35 -3.27
C VAL A 39 25.99 -6.33 -2.55
N PHE A 40 26.00 -6.07 -1.24
CA PHE A 40 27.24 -6.07 -0.43
C PHE A 40 27.88 -7.44 -0.33
N TYR A 41 27.10 -8.51 -0.18
CA TYR A 41 27.63 -9.88 -0.23
C TYR A 41 28.26 -10.20 -1.59
N SER A 42 27.57 -9.88 -2.70
CA SER A 42 28.12 -10.06 -4.03
C SER A 42 29.42 -9.28 -4.26
N LEU A 43 29.55 -8.08 -3.66
CA LEU A 43 30.76 -7.28 -3.74
C LEU A 43 31.90 -7.85 -2.90
N GLY A 44 31.58 -8.40 -1.72
CA GLY A 44 32.55 -9.09 -0.87
C GLY A 44 33.16 -10.30 -1.56
N ASP A 45 32.35 -11.13 -2.22
CA ASP A 45 32.83 -12.30 -2.98
C ASP A 45 33.73 -11.93 -4.17
N SER A 46 33.48 -10.77 -4.80
CA SER A 46 34.22 -10.33 -5.99
C SER A 46 35.49 -9.53 -5.68
N LEU A 47 35.64 -8.98 -4.47
CA LEU A 47 36.80 -8.17 -4.06
C LEU A 47 37.56 -8.83 -2.89
N PRO A 48 38.58 -9.67 -3.16
CA PRO A 48 39.31 -10.41 -2.14
C PRO A 48 40.01 -9.53 -1.08
N PHE A 49 40.35 -8.28 -1.43
CA PHE A 49 41.03 -7.36 -0.52
C PHE A 49 40.09 -6.64 0.47
N ALA A 50 38.79 -6.62 0.19
CA ALA A 50 37.77 -5.90 0.97
C ALA A 50 36.64 -6.83 1.47
N ASN A 51 36.82 -8.14 1.36
CA ASN A 51 35.82 -9.17 1.63
C ASN A 51 35.24 -9.05 3.05
N ASP A 52 36.09 -9.05 4.08
CA ASP A 52 35.67 -8.95 5.48
C ASP A 52 34.86 -7.67 5.75
N ALA A 53 35.27 -6.54 5.17
CA ALA A 53 34.59 -5.26 5.36
C ALA A 53 33.22 -5.23 4.66
N MET A 54 33.13 -5.75 3.43
CA MET A 54 31.87 -5.81 2.67
C MET A 54 30.88 -6.77 3.32
N PHE A 55 31.34 -7.92 3.84
CA PHE A 55 30.51 -8.86 4.58
C PHE A 55 30.04 -8.29 5.91
N ALA A 56 30.91 -7.62 6.68
CA ALA A 56 30.49 -6.95 7.92
C ALA A 56 29.41 -5.89 7.69
N ILE A 57 29.51 -5.12 6.59
CA ILE A 57 28.46 -4.18 6.19
C ILE A 57 27.17 -4.94 5.80
N GLY A 58 27.29 -5.99 4.98
CA GLY A 58 26.17 -6.84 4.59
C GLY A 58 25.41 -7.43 5.78
N ASP A 59 26.14 -7.96 6.78
CA ASP A 59 25.60 -8.47 8.03
C ASP A 59 24.87 -7.39 8.84
N SER A 60 25.46 -6.19 8.96
CA SER A 60 24.81 -5.08 9.68
C SER A 60 23.47 -4.67 9.05
N ILE A 61 23.40 -4.67 7.70
CA ILE A 61 22.20 -4.31 6.96
C ILE A 61 21.16 -5.44 7.06
N LEU A 62 21.59 -6.69 6.97
CA LEU A 62 20.73 -7.86 7.14
C LEU A 62 20.09 -7.87 8.53
N TYR A 63 20.88 -7.58 9.58
CA TYR A 63 20.39 -7.49 10.95
C TYR A 63 19.27 -6.46 11.08
N VAL A 64 19.50 -5.24 10.56
CA VAL A 64 18.47 -4.17 10.56
C VAL A 64 17.23 -4.61 9.77
N ALA A 65 17.42 -5.22 8.59
CA ALA A 65 16.30 -5.69 7.77
C ALA A 65 15.44 -6.73 8.48
N GLN A 66 16.06 -7.65 9.24
CA GLN A 66 15.36 -8.67 10.01
C GLN A 66 14.60 -8.10 11.21
N GLU A 67 15.13 -7.08 11.87
CA GLU A 67 14.44 -6.41 12.98
C GLU A 67 13.22 -5.59 12.50
N MET A 68 13.15 -5.22 11.22
CA MET A 68 12.04 -4.47 10.63
C MET A 68 10.76 -5.28 10.39
N THR A 69 10.45 -6.27 11.24
CA THR A 69 9.19 -7.05 11.17
C THR A 69 7.94 -6.17 11.35
N TRP A 70 8.08 -5.05 12.05
CA TRP A 70 7.02 -4.07 12.28
C TRP A 70 6.61 -3.30 11.02
N SER A 71 7.48 -3.21 10.01
CA SER A 71 7.24 -2.40 8.82
C SER A 71 5.96 -2.80 8.10
N VAL A 72 5.75 -4.10 7.90
CA VAL A 72 4.56 -4.66 7.21
C VAL A 72 3.29 -4.36 8.00
N ALA A 73 3.31 -4.54 9.33
CA ALA A 73 2.16 -4.25 10.17
C ALA A 73 1.83 -2.75 10.16
N LEU A 74 2.85 -1.88 10.23
CA LEU A 74 2.68 -0.44 10.17
C LEU A 74 2.11 -0.01 8.81
N THR A 75 2.68 -0.47 7.70
CA THR A 75 2.19 -0.15 6.35
C THR A 75 0.72 -0.55 6.18
N LYS A 76 0.31 -1.72 6.69
CA LYS A 76 -1.11 -2.15 6.69
C LYS A 76 -1.99 -1.24 7.52
N ALA A 77 -1.54 -0.87 8.73
CA ALA A 77 -2.27 0.05 9.59
C ALA A 77 -2.43 1.44 8.94
N MET A 78 -1.34 1.99 8.39
CA MET A 78 -1.34 3.27 7.69
C MET A 78 -2.25 3.25 6.46
N PHE A 79 -2.23 2.17 5.68
CA PHE A 79 -3.13 1.99 4.54
C PHE A 79 -4.60 1.93 4.97
N GLY A 80 -4.92 1.23 6.06
CA GLY A 80 -6.27 1.21 6.64
C GLY A 80 -6.75 2.62 7.02
N TRP A 81 -5.92 3.38 7.73
CA TRP A 81 -6.24 4.78 8.08
C TRP A 81 -6.36 5.68 6.84
N LEU A 82 -5.52 5.48 5.85
CA LEU A 82 -5.57 6.19 4.58
C LEU A 82 -6.88 5.92 3.83
N ILE A 83 -7.43 4.71 3.88
CA ILE A 83 -8.74 4.41 3.28
C ILE A 83 -9.82 5.23 3.99
N PHE A 84 -9.89 5.20 5.32
CA PHE A 84 -10.96 5.90 6.04
C PHE A 84 -10.90 7.42 5.87
N VAL A 85 -9.71 8.01 6.04
CA VAL A 85 -9.53 9.47 5.94
C VAL A 85 -9.51 9.93 4.49
N GLY A 86 -8.78 9.21 3.64
CA GLY A 86 -8.59 9.54 2.22
C GLY A 86 -9.87 9.36 1.39
N LEU A 87 -10.70 8.35 1.66
CA LEU A 87 -11.96 8.17 0.93
C LEU A 87 -12.98 9.24 1.33
N ALA A 88 -13.07 9.59 2.62
CA ALA A 88 -13.94 10.68 3.10
C ALA A 88 -13.61 12.03 2.44
N TRP A 89 -12.32 12.37 2.34
CA TRP A 89 -11.86 13.58 1.65
C TRP A 89 -11.98 13.46 0.12
N GLY A 90 -11.65 12.29 -0.44
CA GLY A 90 -11.73 12.02 -1.87
C GLY A 90 -13.13 12.16 -2.44
N VAL A 91 -14.17 11.75 -1.70
CA VAL A 91 -15.57 11.96 -2.08
C VAL A 91 -15.95 13.45 -2.06
N ARG A 92 -15.46 14.24 -1.10
CA ARG A 92 -15.74 15.69 -1.03
C ARG A 92 -15.20 16.46 -2.23
N ILE A 93 -14.05 16.06 -2.77
CA ILE A 93 -13.40 16.71 -3.92
C ILE A 93 -13.80 16.03 -5.24
N GLY A 94 -14.48 14.90 -5.17
CA GLY A 94 -14.85 14.11 -6.35
C GLY A 94 -13.67 13.38 -6.99
N ALA A 95 -12.60 13.09 -6.25
CA ALA A 95 -11.35 12.50 -6.78
C ALA A 95 -11.50 11.12 -7.48
N HIS A 96 -12.69 10.52 -7.50
CA HIS A 96 -13.01 9.39 -8.38
C HIS A 96 -13.13 9.77 -9.88
N ILE A 97 -12.97 11.06 -10.22
CA ILE A 97 -13.01 11.65 -11.57
C ILE A 97 -12.26 10.83 -12.62
N GLY A 98 -11.15 10.16 -12.29
CA GLY A 98 -10.33 9.43 -13.27
C GLY A 98 -11.08 8.32 -14.02
N VAL A 99 -11.91 7.53 -13.33
CA VAL A 99 -12.73 6.49 -13.97
C VAL A 99 -13.93 7.10 -14.68
N ASP A 100 -14.52 8.15 -14.12
CA ASP A 100 -15.64 8.86 -14.73
C ASP A 100 -15.25 9.49 -16.08
N LEU A 101 -14.04 10.03 -16.20
CA LEU A 101 -13.53 10.61 -17.46
C LEU A 101 -13.33 9.56 -18.57
N LEU A 102 -12.83 8.37 -18.21
CA LEU A 102 -12.64 7.25 -19.13
C LEU A 102 -13.98 6.72 -19.65
N VAL A 103 -14.96 6.57 -18.78
CA VAL A 103 -16.30 6.10 -19.16
C VAL A 103 -17.01 7.15 -20.02
N ARG A 104 -16.86 8.45 -19.72
CA ARG A 104 -17.49 9.55 -20.48
C ARG A 104 -17.02 9.69 -21.93
N GLN A 105 -15.86 9.14 -22.31
CA GLN A 105 -15.39 9.13 -23.70
C GLN A 105 -16.16 8.13 -24.59
N PHE A 106 -16.90 7.19 -24.00
CA PHE A 106 -17.69 6.21 -24.75
C PHE A 106 -19.12 6.66 -25.01
N ASN A 107 -19.76 6.11 -26.06
CA ASN A 107 -21.19 6.30 -26.34
C ASN A 107 -22.07 5.84 -25.15
N PRO A 108 -23.26 6.45 -24.94
CA PRO A 108 -24.11 6.20 -23.77
C PRO A 108 -24.53 4.73 -23.56
N ALA A 109 -24.65 3.96 -24.65
CA ALA A 109 -24.90 2.52 -24.57
C ALA A 109 -23.70 1.74 -23.98
N ASN A 110 -22.49 2.10 -24.37
CA ASN A 110 -21.26 1.47 -23.90
C ASN A 110 -20.94 1.86 -22.46
N GLN A 111 -21.30 3.07 -22.03
CA GLN A 111 -21.17 3.49 -20.63
C GLN A 111 -21.96 2.59 -19.68
N ARG A 112 -23.20 2.26 -20.05
CA ARG A 112 -24.05 1.36 -19.25
C ARG A 112 -23.48 -0.05 -19.19
N LEU A 113 -22.94 -0.56 -20.30
CA LEU A 113 -22.27 -1.86 -20.33
C LEU A 113 -21.03 -1.87 -19.43
N MET A 114 -20.18 -0.83 -19.49
CA MET A 114 -19.00 -0.72 -18.64
C MET A 114 -19.36 -0.64 -17.15
N ALA A 115 -20.42 0.10 -16.79
CA ALA A 115 -20.90 0.16 -15.40
C ALA A 115 -21.39 -1.21 -14.90
N ILE A 116 -22.17 -1.93 -15.73
CA ILE A 116 -22.65 -3.28 -15.39
C ILE A 116 -21.47 -4.25 -15.26
N LEU A 117 -20.50 -4.18 -16.17
CA LEU A 117 -19.31 -5.02 -16.13
C LEU A 117 -18.45 -4.76 -14.89
N ALA A 118 -18.22 -3.49 -14.54
CA ALA A 118 -17.51 -3.11 -13.32
C ALA A 118 -18.25 -3.62 -12.06
N LEU A 119 -19.58 -3.51 -12.03
CA LEU A 119 -20.40 -4.02 -10.93
C LEU A 119 -20.33 -5.55 -10.82
N LEU A 120 -20.39 -6.27 -11.94
CA LEU A 120 -20.24 -7.73 -11.96
C LEU A 120 -18.87 -8.19 -11.49
N ILE A 121 -17.79 -7.50 -11.91
CA ILE A 121 -16.43 -7.78 -11.42
C ILE A 121 -16.35 -7.54 -9.91
N CYS A 122 -16.93 -6.45 -9.41
CA CYS A 122 -16.95 -6.14 -7.98
C CYS A 122 -17.73 -7.21 -7.18
N LEU A 123 -18.92 -7.61 -7.65
CA LEU A 123 -19.70 -8.69 -7.04
C LEU A 123 -18.95 -10.04 -7.09
N GLY A 124 -18.28 -10.34 -8.20
CA GLY A 124 -17.45 -11.54 -8.33
C GLY A 124 -16.29 -11.55 -7.34
N TYR A 125 -15.63 -10.40 -7.14
CA TYR A 125 -14.58 -10.25 -6.14
C TYR A 125 -15.13 -10.42 -4.70
N CYS A 126 -16.30 -9.85 -4.39
CA CYS A 126 -16.95 -10.06 -3.10
C CYS A 126 -17.27 -11.55 -2.84
N ALA A 127 -17.73 -12.28 -3.86
CA ALA A 127 -18.00 -13.71 -3.75
C ALA A 127 -16.70 -14.52 -3.53
N LEU A 128 -15.62 -14.20 -4.26
CA LEU A 128 -14.31 -14.82 -4.05
C LEU A 128 -13.79 -14.58 -2.62
N MET A 129 -13.92 -13.36 -2.12
CA MET A 129 -13.53 -13.03 -0.74
C MET A 129 -14.37 -13.80 0.30
N ALA A 130 -15.68 -13.92 0.09
CA ALA A 130 -16.55 -14.70 0.96
C ALA A 130 -16.15 -16.18 0.97
N TYR A 131 -15.93 -16.77 -0.21
CA TYR A 131 -15.48 -18.15 -0.33
C TYR A 131 -14.12 -18.40 0.35
N SER A 132 -13.15 -17.52 0.12
CA SER A 132 -11.83 -17.62 0.76
C SER A 132 -11.93 -17.46 2.28
N SER A 133 -12.86 -16.64 2.77
CA SER A 133 -13.11 -16.45 4.22
C SER A 133 -13.66 -17.73 4.85
N GLU A 134 -14.65 -18.37 4.22
CA GLU A 134 -15.22 -19.64 4.71
C GLU A 134 -14.17 -20.75 4.77
N GLN A 135 -13.31 -20.86 3.74
CA GLN A 135 -12.21 -21.82 3.75
C GLN A 135 -11.24 -21.59 4.91
N TRP A 136 -10.89 -20.33 5.18
CA TRP A 136 -9.97 -19.98 6.26
C TRP A 136 -10.54 -20.34 7.63
N VAL A 137 -11.83 -20.07 7.84
CA VAL A 137 -12.56 -20.43 9.06
C VAL A 137 -12.66 -21.95 9.22
N ALA A 138 -12.98 -22.68 8.14
CA ALA A 138 -13.05 -24.13 8.17
C ALA A 138 -11.71 -24.79 8.53
N VAL A 139 -10.58 -24.26 8.01
CA VAL A 139 -9.24 -24.73 8.37
C VAL A 139 -8.98 -24.53 9.87
N LEU A 140 -9.35 -23.38 10.44
CA LEU A 140 -9.15 -23.09 11.86
C LEU A 140 -9.88 -24.08 12.79
N TYR A 141 -11.07 -24.55 12.39
CA TYR A 141 -11.83 -25.55 13.16
C TYR A 141 -11.41 -27.01 12.89
N SER A 142 -10.59 -27.24 11.87
CA SER A 142 -10.08 -28.57 11.50
C SER A 142 -8.72 -28.92 12.12
N VAL A 143 -8.09 -27.97 12.80
CA VAL A 143 -6.87 -28.12 13.61
C VAL A 143 -7.25 -28.34 15.07
#